data_AF-A0A3D3ACB3-F1
#
_entry.id   AF-A0A3D3ACB3-F1
#
_cell.length_a   1.000
_cell.length_b   1.000
_cell.length_c   1.000
_cell.angle_alpha   90.00
_cell.angle_beta   90.00
_cell.angle_gamma   90.00
#
_symmetry.space_group_name_H-M   'P 1'
#
loop_
_entity.id
_entity.type
_entity.pdbx_description
1 polymer ?
#
loop_
_entity_poly.entity_id
_entity_poly.type
_entity_poly.pdbx_seq_one_letter_code
_entity_poly.pdbx_strand_id
1 'polypeptide(L)'
;NYNDLNITGNTASAAAIRNNINNLYMIKDAMPEFSYHILSREINEGRGPIVLNDFSDLILYKIRESSIDYLSNILDVSEGIEYKIKRAGDKASDVNQLISDVKNKRYTLTRIQRILLYILFDIQKNTIKEIKSEPKYIRVLGFNNNGKFLLRKIKEKCDLKIITNPSKNDIELLHYDILS
;
A
#
# COMPACT_ATOMS: atom_id res chain seq x y z
N ASN A 1 -4.80 -15.01 -17.94
CA ASN A 1 -5.72 -15.30 -16.81
C ASN A 1 -5.39 -14.31 -15.67
N TYR A 2 -6.37 -13.67 -15.01
CA TYR A 2 -6.09 -12.54 -14.08
C TYR A 2 -5.20 -12.95 -12.88
N ASN A 3 -5.30 -14.22 -12.45
CA ASN A 3 -4.51 -14.80 -11.37
C ASN A 3 -3.34 -15.67 -11.86
N ASP A 4 -3.00 -15.64 -13.14
CA ASP A 4 -1.82 -16.37 -13.64
C ASP A 4 -0.54 -15.72 -13.10
N LEU A 5 0.38 -16.54 -12.61
CA LEU A 5 1.69 -16.11 -12.13
C LEU A 5 2.77 -16.27 -13.21
N ASN A 6 2.44 -16.96 -14.30
CA ASN A 6 3.35 -17.16 -15.43
C ASN A 6 3.19 -16.05 -16.47
N ILE A 7 4.30 -15.67 -17.07
CA ILE A 7 4.32 -14.72 -18.18
C ILE A 7 4.05 -15.51 -19.46
N THR A 8 2.83 -15.38 -19.98
CA THR A 8 2.41 -16.01 -21.24
C THR A 8 2.13 -14.92 -22.28
N GLY A 9 3.12 -14.63 -23.14
CA GLY A 9 3.02 -13.65 -24.22
C GLY A 9 3.28 -12.19 -23.81
N ASN A 10 2.94 -11.26 -24.70
CA ASN A 10 3.31 -9.83 -24.61
C ASN A 10 2.48 -9.02 -23.59
N THR A 11 1.50 -9.63 -22.93
CA THR A 11 0.66 -8.98 -21.92
C THR A 11 0.45 -9.94 -20.74
N ALA A 12 1.21 -9.72 -19.66
CA ALA A 12 1.06 -10.50 -18.43
C ALA A 12 0.23 -9.74 -17.37
N SER A 13 -0.31 -10.47 -16.40
CA SER A 13 -0.97 -9.86 -15.25
C SER A 13 0.06 -9.08 -14.41
N ALA A 14 -0.36 -8.04 -13.71
CA ALA A 14 0.52 -7.33 -12.77
C ALA A 14 1.06 -8.25 -11.66
N ALA A 15 0.30 -9.29 -11.29
CA ALA A 15 0.74 -10.31 -10.34
C ALA A 15 1.87 -11.18 -10.91
N ALA A 16 1.76 -11.64 -12.17
CA ALA A 16 2.81 -12.38 -12.86
C ALA A 16 4.10 -11.56 -12.98
N ILE A 17 4.00 -10.28 -13.35
CA ILE A 17 5.16 -9.38 -13.45
C ILE A 17 5.86 -9.27 -12.09
N ARG A 18 5.13 -9.01 -11.00
CA ARG A 18 5.71 -8.92 -9.65
C ARG A 18 6.33 -10.24 -9.19
N ASN A 19 5.71 -11.37 -9.51
CA ASN A 19 6.26 -12.69 -9.16
C ASN A 19 7.61 -12.97 -9.85
N ASN A 20 7.81 -12.40 -11.04
CA ASN A 20 9.04 -12.57 -11.83
C ASN A 20 9.94 -11.32 -11.79
N ILE A 21 9.73 -10.39 -10.85
CA ILE A 21 10.40 -9.08 -10.81
C ILE A 21 11.94 -9.17 -10.70
N ASN A 22 12.43 -10.25 -10.10
CA ASN A 22 13.85 -10.53 -9.95
C ASN A 22 14.52 -11.00 -11.26
N ASN A 23 13.72 -11.31 -12.29
CA ASN A 23 14.19 -11.67 -13.61
C ASN A 23 13.73 -10.62 -14.63
N LEU A 24 14.47 -9.50 -14.69
CA LEU A 24 14.14 -8.37 -15.56
C LEU A 24 14.04 -8.77 -17.04
N TYR A 25 14.83 -9.75 -17.47
CA TYR A 25 14.75 -10.27 -18.84
C TYR A 25 13.37 -10.85 -19.14
N MET A 26 12.80 -11.65 -18.23
CA MET A 26 11.50 -12.29 -18.43
C MET A 26 10.33 -11.30 -18.46
N ILE A 27 10.43 -10.17 -17.76
CA ILE A 27 9.33 -9.21 -17.67
C ILE A 27 9.38 -8.14 -18.76
N LYS A 28 10.48 -8.02 -19.49
CA LYS A 28 10.71 -6.95 -20.48
C LYS A 28 9.61 -6.90 -21.54
N ASP A 29 9.28 -8.05 -22.13
CA ASP A 29 8.30 -8.14 -23.21
C ASP A 29 6.85 -8.21 -22.69
N ALA A 30 6.67 -8.28 -21.37
CA ALA A 30 5.36 -8.36 -20.72
C ALA A 30 4.77 -6.97 -20.38
N MET A 31 5.49 -5.89 -20.67
CA MET A 31 5.09 -4.52 -20.37
C MET A 31 5.58 -3.52 -21.43
N PRO A 32 5.02 -2.30 -21.48
CA PRO A 32 5.54 -1.26 -22.35
C PRO A 32 6.99 -0.92 -22.05
N GLU A 33 7.75 -0.58 -23.09
CA GLU A 33 9.19 -0.30 -23.00
C GLU A 33 9.50 0.82 -21.99
N PHE A 34 8.72 1.91 -22.00
CA PHE A 34 8.90 3.02 -21.06
C PHE A 34 8.71 2.59 -19.59
N SER A 35 7.76 1.67 -19.33
CA SER A 35 7.53 1.13 -17.99
C SER A 35 8.69 0.27 -17.54
N TYR A 36 9.25 -0.54 -18.45
CA TYR A 36 10.43 -1.36 -18.19
C TYR A 36 11.66 -0.51 -17.85
N HIS A 37 11.89 0.57 -18.61
CA HIS A 37 13.01 1.49 -18.35
C HIS A 37 12.88 2.19 -16.99
N ILE A 38 11.68 2.67 -16.63
CA ILE A 38 11.44 3.25 -15.31
C ILE A 38 11.70 2.20 -14.23
N LEU A 39 11.10 1.01 -14.32
CA LEU A 39 11.28 -0.05 -13.34
C LEU A 39 12.76 -0.43 -13.16
N SER A 40 13.48 -0.63 -14.27
CA SER A 40 14.90 -0.99 -14.25
C SER A 40 15.74 0.10 -13.58
N ARG A 41 15.44 1.38 -13.87
CA ARG A 41 16.08 2.51 -13.20
C ARG A 41 15.83 2.51 -11.70
N GLU A 42 14.57 2.36 -11.25
CA GLU A 42 14.24 2.37 -9.83
C GLU A 42 14.93 1.21 -9.07
N ILE A 43 15.04 0.03 -9.69
CA ILE A 43 15.78 -1.11 -9.11
C ILE A 43 17.27 -0.81 -9.04
N ASN A 44 17.87 -0.32 -10.12
CA ASN A 44 19.31 0.02 -10.16
C ASN A 44 19.68 1.13 -9.16
N GLU A 45 18.76 2.05 -8.88
CA GLU A 45 18.93 3.12 -7.90
C GLU A 45 18.51 2.71 -6.48
N GLY A 46 18.21 1.43 -6.24
CA GLY A 46 17.91 0.88 -4.92
C GLY A 46 16.57 1.31 -4.33
N ARG A 47 15.64 1.82 -5.15
CA ARG A 47 14.29 2.25 -4.73
C ARG A 47 13.23 1.16 -4.90
N GLY A 48 13.64 -0.06 -5.25
CA GLY A 48 12.77 -1.22 -5.29
C GLY A 48 13.50 -2.49 -5.71
N PRO A 49 12.76 -3.61 -5.87
CA PRO A 49 11.33 -3.75 -5.56
C PRO A 49 11.06 -3.63 -4.06
N ILE A 50 9.91 -3.05 -3.70
CA ILE A 50 9.46 -2.95 -2.30
C ILE A 50 8.34 -3.98 -2.08
N VAL A 51 8.51 -4.83 -1.07
CA VAL A 51 7.54 -5.84 -0.63
C VAL A 51 7.20 -5.66 0.84
N LEU A 52 6.06 -6.21 1.27
CA LEU A 52 5.61 -6.08 2.65
C LEU A 52 6.63 -6.64 3.67
N ASN A 53 7.40 -7.65 3.26
CA ASN A 53 8.43 -8.25 4.10
C ASN A 53 9.60 -7.31 4.40
N ASP A 54 9.82 -6.26 3.60
CA ASP A 54 10.85 -5.24 3.87
C ASP A 54 10.53 -4.41 5.11
N PHE A 55 9.26 -4.40 5.54
CA PHE A 55 8.78 -3.72 6.74
C PHE A 55 8.64 -4.66 7.95
N SER A 56 9.23 -5.85 7.89
CA SER A 56 9.03 -6.89 8.92
C SER A 56 9.37 -6.42 10.31
N ASP A 57 10.55 -5.83 10.50
CA ASP A 57 11.00 -5.38 11.81
C ASP A 57 10.06 -4.32 12.41
N LEU A 58 9.61 -3.36 11.60
CA LEU A 58 8.70 -2.30 12.04
C LEU A 58 7.32 -2.85 12.41
N ILE A 59 6.77 -3.74 11.59
CA ILE A 59 5.46 -4.37 11.83
C ILE A 59 5.51 -5.25 13.08
N LEU A 60 6.53 -6.10 13.19
CA LEU A 60 6.69 -7.00 14.34
C LEU A 60 6.96 -6.22 15.62
N TYR A 61 7.79 -5.18 15.56
CA TYR A 61 8.01 -4.26 16.68
C TYR A 61 6.68 -3.70 17.19
N LYS A 62 5.87 -3.09 16.30
CA LYS A 62 4.58 -2.53 16.69
C LYS A 62 3.64 -3.57 17.29
N ILE A 63 3.55 -4.77 16.72
CA ILE A 63 2.69 -5.84 17.26
C ILE A 63 3.15 -6.29 18.65
N ARG A 64 4.47 -6.45 18.85
CA ARG A 64 5.05 -6.95 20.11
C ARG A 64 4.92 -5.92 21.24
N GLU A 65 5.03 -4.63 20.94
CA GLU A 65 4.80 -3.56 21.91
C GLU A 65 3.30 -3.36 22.23
N SER A 66 2.42 -3.59 21.24
CA SER A 66 0.98 -3.33 21.38
C SER A 66 0.27 -4.22 22.39
N SER A 67 -0.70 -3.66 23.12
CA SER A 67 -1.68 -4.42 23.89
C SER A 67 -2.73 -5.07 23.00
N ILE A 68 -3.45 -6.06 23.51
CA ILE A 68 -4.62 -6.65 22.82
C ILE A 68 -5.68 -5.59 22.57
N ASP A 69 -5.94 -4.71 23.54
CA ASP A 69 -6.96 -3.65 23.42
C ASP A 69 -6.61 -2.69 22.29
N TYR A 70 -5.34 -2.27 22.18
CA TYR A 70 -4.87 -1.46 21.06
C TYR A 70 -5.08 -2.18 19.72
N LEU A 71 -4.62 -3.43 19.59
CA LEU A 71 -4.77 -4.20 18.36
C LEU A 71 -6.24 -4.36 17.97
N SER A 72 -7.14 -4.55 18.96
CA SER A 72 -8.58 -4.65 18.75
C SER A 72 -9.19 -3.36 18.15
N ASN A 73 -8.54 -2.20 18.33
CA ASN A 73 -8.99 -0.92 17.82
C ASN A 73 -8.46 -0.58 16.42
N ILE A 74 -7.52 -1.37 15.89
CA ILE A 74 -7.02 -1.21 14.52
C ILE A 74 -8.14 -1.44 13.50
N LEU A 75 -8.10 -0.68 12.39
CA LEU A 75 -9.06 -0.82 11.31
C LEU A 75 -9.09 -2.25 10.74
N ASP A 76 -10.27 -2.74 10.38
CA ASP A 76 -10.54 -4.12 9.90
C ASP A 76 -10.22 -5.28 10.86
N VAL A 77 -9.72 -5.00 12.06
CA VAL A 77 -9.62 -5.98 13.14
C VAL A 77 -11.01 -6.22 13.72
N SER A 78 -11.45 -7.47 13.69
CA SER A 78 -12.68 -7.92 14.35
C SER A 78 -12.58 -9.43 14.59
N GLU A 79 -13.56 -9.95 15.34
CA GLU A 79 -13.79 -11.40 15.46
C GLU A 79 -12.64 -12.18 16.11
N GLY A 80 -11.78 -11.53 16.90
CA GLY A 80 -10.70 -12.17 17.65
C GLY A 80 -9.40 -12.36 16.84
N ILE A 81 -9.26 -11.72 15.67
CA ILE A 81 -8.02 -11.77 14.89
C ILE A 81 -6.84 -11.10 15.63
N GLU A 82 -7.12 -10.12 16.50
CA GLU A 82 -6.15 -9.44 17.37
C GLU A 82 -5.34 -10.41 18.23
N TYR A 83 -5.99 -11.42 18.83
CA TYR A 83 -5.32 -12.44 19.64
C TYR A 83 -4.39 -13.32 18.81
N LYS A 84 -4.77 -13.61 17.55
CA LYS A 84 -3.93 -14.38 16.63
C LYS A 84 -2.73 -13.58 16.18
N ILE A 85 -2.95 -12.33 15.78
CA ILE A 85 -1.89 -11.41 15.37
C ILE A 85 -0.89 -11.25 16.50
N LYS A 86 -1.34 -11.02 17.73
CA LYS A 86 -0.45 -10.88 18.88
C LYS A 86 0.40 -12.14 19.08
N ARG A 87 -0.25 -13.30 19.21
CA ARG A 87 0.44 -14.58 19.44
C ARG A 87 1.43 -14.94 18.34
N ALA A 88 1.07 -14.69 17.09
CA ALA A 88 1.94 -14.96 15.94
C ALA A 88 3.09 -13.94 15.86
N GLY A 89 2.82 -12.65 16.11
CA GLY A 89 3.83 -11.59 16.08
C GLY A 89 4.91 -11.75 17.14
N ASP A 90 4.57 -12.31 18.31
CA ASP A 90 5.54 -12.61 19.37
C ASP A 90 6.56 -13.71 18.98
N LYS A 91 6.26 -14.51 17.94
CA LYS A 91 7.08 -15.67 17.53
C LYS A 91 7.66 -15.56 16.12
N ALA A 92 6.99 -14.85 15.23
CA ALA A 92 7.38 -14.77 13.82
C ALA A 92 8.73 -14.06 13.65
N SER A 93 9.57 -14.58 12.75
CA SER A 93 10.83 -13.95 12.33
C SER A 93 10.61 -12.81 11.34
N ASP A 94 9.54 -12.89 10.56
CA ASP A 94 9.22 -11.96 9.47
C ASP A 94 7.71 -11.92 9.21
N VAL A 95 7.29 -11.00 8.35
CA VAL A 95 5.87 -10.80 8.04
C VAL A 95 5.27 -11.95 7.22
N ASN A 96 6.04 -12.64 6.38
CA ASN A 96 5.53 -13.79 5.64
C ASN A 96 5.14 -14.92 6.59
N GLN A 97 5.99 -15.22 7.58
CA GLN A 97 5.71 -16.19 8.63
C GLN A 97 4.49 -15.76 9.47
N LEU A 98 4.43 -14.50 9.89
CA LEU A 98 3.28 -13.94 10.60
C LEU A 98 1.97 -14.13 9.83
N ILE A 99 1.96 -13.80 8.54
CA ILE A 99 0.79 -13.95 7.68
C ILE A 99 0.37 -15.42 7.59
N SER A 100 1.33 -16.33 7.42
CA SER A 100 1.07 -17.77 7.35
C SER A 100 0.38 -18.27 8.63
N ASP A 101 0.86 -17.83 9.79
CA ASP A 101 0.35 -18.26 11.11
C ASP A 101 -1.03 -17.66 11.45
N VAL A 102 -1.34 -16.46 10.95
CA VAL A 102 -2.64 -15.81 11.17
C VAL A 102 -3.70 -16.31 10.19
N LYS A 103 -3.30 -16.61 8.94
CA LYS A 103 -4.20 -17.00 7.84
C LYS A 103 -4.96 -18.27 8.15
N ASN A 104 -6.27 -18.23 7.91
CA ASN A 104 -7.15 -19.39 7.98
C ASN A 104 -8.36 -19.21 7.05
N LYS A 105 -9.32 -20.15 7.09
CA LYS A 105 -10.55 -20.05 6.28
C LYS A 105 -11.40 -18.80 6.59
N ARG A 106 -11.26 -18.21 7.79
CA ARG A 106 -12.01 -17.00 8.21
C ARG A 106 -11.33 -15.71 7.74
N TYR A 107 -10.01 -15.66 7.71
CA TYR A 107 -9.23 -14.45 7.43
C TYR A 107 -8.46 -14.59 6.12
N THR A 108 -8.89 -13.82 5.11
CA THR A 108 -8.23 -13.79 3.80
C THR A 108 -6.86 -13.13 3.89
N LEU A 109 -5.96 -13.50 2.96
CA LEU A 109 -4.62 -12.91 2.86
C LEU A 109 -4.67 -11.39 2.75
N THR A 110 -5.52 -10.86 1.86
CA THR A 110 -5.69 -9.42 1.64
C THR A 110 -6.16 -8.69 2.89
N ARG A 111 -7.05 -9.30 3.68
CA ARG A 111 -7.51 -8.71 4.95
C ARG A 111 -6.35 -8.61 5.95
N ILE A 112 -5.56 -9.66 6.08
CA ILE A 112 -4.41 -9.68 6.99
C ILE A 112 -3.38 -8.63 6.57
N GLN A 113 -2.97 -8.62 5.29
CA GLN A 113 -2.01 -7.64 4.77
C GLN A 113 -2.46 -6.19 5.03
N ARG A 114 -3.75 -5.91 4.85
CA ARG A 114 -4.33 -4.59 5.12
C ARG A 114 -4.29 -4.22 6.60
N ILE A 115 -4.61 -5.17 7.50
CA ILE A 115 -4.46 -4.97 8.95
C ILE A 115 -3.00 -4.68 9.31
N LEU A 116 -2.03 -5.40 8.74
CA LEU A 116 -0.61 -5.16 9.02
C LEU A 116 -0.16 -3.75 8.59
N LEU A 117 -0.63 -3.26 7.45
CA LEU A 117 -0.39 -1.87 7.03
C LEU A 117 -1.07 -0.86 7.96
N TYR A 118 -2.29 -1.14 8.41
CA TYR A 118 -2.95 -0.28 9.39
C TYR A 118 -2.25 -0.27 10.74
N ILE A 119 -1.66 -1.38 11.18
CA ILE A 119 -0.79 -1.40 12.37
C ILE A 119 0.45 -0.54 12.12
N LEU A 120 1.12 -0.72 10.97
CA LEU A 120 2.31 0.06 10.60
C LEU A 120 2.04 1.56 10.62
N PHE A 121 0.89 1.99 10.08
CA PHE A 121 0.50 3.39 9.96
C PHE A 121 -0.40 3.92 11.09
N ASP A 122 -0.67 3.12 12.12
CA ASP A 122 -1.57 3.47 13.23
C ASP A 122 -2.98 3.94 12.77
N ILE A 123 -3.55 3.23 11.80
CA ILE A 123 -4.90 3.50 11.28
C ILE A 123 -5.91 2.71 12.12
N GLN A 124 -6.65 3.43 12.96
CA GLN A 124 -7.61 2.88 13.90
C GLN A 124 -9.06 3.01 13.41
N LYS A 125 -10.00 2.37 14.10
CA LYS A 125 -11.43 2.38 13.74
C LYS A 125 -12.06 3.78 13.86
N ASN A 126 -11.59 4.61 14.78
CA ASN A 126 -12.04 6.00 14.94
C ASN A 126 -11.64 6.88 13.74
N THR A 127 -10.46 6.64 13.14
CA THR A 127 -9.96 7.30 11.92
C THR A 127 -10.95 7.19 10.75
N ILE A 128 -11.75 6.12 10.69
CA ILE A 128 -12.78 5.94 9.67
C ILE A 128 -13.75 7.13 9.61
N LYS A 129 -14.13 7.71 10.75
CA LYS A 129 -15.09 8.83 10.76
C LYS A 129 -14.53 10.05 10.03
N GLU A 130 -13.21 10.23 10.05
CA GLU A 130 -12.51 11.32 9.39
C GLU A 130 -12.24 11.05 7.90
N ILE A 131 -12.12 9.76 7.52
CA ILE A 131 -11.78 9.31 6.16
C ILE A 131 -13.01 8.98 5.31
N LYS A 132 -14.11 8.49 5.90
CA LYS A 132 -15.37 8.18 5.17
C LYS A 132 -16.15 9.41 4.72
N SER A 133 -15.63 10.62 4.95
CA SER A 133 -16.18 11.82 4.34
C SER A 133 -15.95 11.82 2.83
N GLU A 134 -16.58 12.75 2.13
CA GLU A 134 -16.22 13.09 0.76
C GLU A 134 -14.71 13.40 0.67
N PRO A 135 -14.07 13.15 -0.49
CA PRO A 135 -12.66 13.48 -0.70
C PRO A 135 -12.40 14.95 -0.37
N LYS A 136 -11.41 15.23 0.48
CA LYS A 136 -11.18 16.61 0.96
C LYS A 136 -10.29 17.43 0.02
N TYR A 137 -9.59 16.77 -0.91
CA TYR A 137 -8.67 17.40 -1.87
C TYR A 137 -8.46 16.53 -3.10
N ILE A 138 -7.88 17.15 -4.12
CA ILE A 138 -7.36 16.47 -5.31
C ILE A 138 -5.84 16.59 -5.29
N ARG A 139 -5.14 15.46 -5.14
CA ARG A 139 -3.68 15.38 -5.18
C ARG A 139 -3.20 15.12 -6.61
N VAL A 140 -2.49 16.07 -7.20
CA VAL A 140 -1.94 15.92 -8.55
C VAL A 140 -0.55 15.31 -8.47
N LEU A 141 -0.39 14.09 -8.98
CA LEU A 141 0.89 13.37 -9.00
C LEU A 141 1.68 13.58 -10.30
N GLY A 142 0.99 13.92 -11.40
CA GLY A 142 1.61 14.17 -12.70
C GLY A 142 0.56 14.55 -13.75
N PHE A 143 0.99 15.23 -14.81
CA PHE A 143 0.13 15.60 -15.94
C PHE A 143 0.98 15.86 -17.20
N ASN A 144 0.39 15.65 -18.36
CA ASN A 144 0.95 16.09 -19.64
C ASN A 144 0.36 17.46 -20.06
N ASN A 145 0.69 17.97 -21.24
CA ASN A 145 0.20 19.26 -21.73
C ASN A 145 -1.34 19.34 -21.80
N ASN A 146 -2.00 18.25 -22.20
CA ASN A 146 -3.46 18.18 -22.23
C ASN A 146 -4.05 18.16 -20.81
N GLY A 147 -3.43 17.39 -19.91
CA GLY A 147 -3.78 17.36 -18.48
C GLY A 147 -3.62 18.72 -17.82
N LYS A 148 -2.59 19.49 -18.16
CA LYS A 148 -2.39 20.87 -17.67
C LYS A 148 -3.56 21.78 -18.06
N PHE A 149 -3.99 21.73 -19.32
CA PHE A 149 -5.14 22.50 -19.79
C PHE A 149 -6.44 22.11 -19.08
N LEU A 150 -6.65 20.80 -18.89
CA LEU A 150 -7.83 20.29 -18.19
C LEU A 150 -7.81 20.67 -16.70
N LEU A 151 -6.68 20.53 -16.02
CA LEU A 151 -6.52 20.90 -14.60
C LEU A 151 -6.86 22.37 -14.36
N ARG A 152 -6.50 23.27 -15.27
CA ARG A 152 -6.91 24.68 -15.19
C ARG A 152 -8.43 24.83 -15.17
N LYS A 153 -9.14 24.14 -16.07
CA LYS A 153 -10.60 24.16 -16.11
C LYS A 153 -11.24 23.51 -14.89
N ILE A 154 -10.66 22.41 -14.39
CA ILE A 154 -11.14 21.75 -13.16
C ILE A 154 -11.00 22.72 -11.98
N LYS A 155 -9.87 23.43 -11.87
CA LYS A 155 -9.63 24.40 -10.79
C LYS A 155 -10.66 25.53 -10.76
N GLU A 156 -11.20 25.93 -11.91
CA GLU A 156 -12.23 26.95 -12.02
C GLU A 156 -13.63 26.46 -11.60
N LYS A 157 -13.87 25.14 -11.55
CA LYS A 157 -15.19 24.53 -11.35
C LYS A 157 -15.31 23.60 -10.14
N CYS A 158 -14.19 23.25 -9.52
CA CYS A 158 -14.15 22.27 -8.44
C CYS A 158 -14.07 22.95 -7.10
N ASP A 159 -14.93 22.53 -6.17
CA ASP A 159 -14.95 23.05 -4.80
C ASP A 159 -13.85 22.43 -3.92
N LEU A 160 -13.18 21.37 -4.40
CA LEU A 160 -12.08 20.74 -3.68
C LEU A 160 -10.74 21.44 -3.94
N LYS A 161 -9.94 21.55 -2.88
CA LYS A 161 -8.58 22.06 -2.96
C LYS A 161 -7.72 21.15 -3.85
N ILE A 162 -7.17 21.70 -4.93
CA ILE A 162 -6.23 20.99 -5.82
C ILE A 162 -4.80 21.26 -5.36
N ILE A 163 -4.10 20.21 -4.92
CA ILE A 163 -2.72 20.27 -4.43
C ILE A 163 -1.80 19.66 -5.48
N THR A 164 -0.99 20.51 -6.13
CA THR A 164 0.06 20.11 -7.07
C THR A 164 1.43 20.01 -6.40
N ASN A 165 1.75 20.96 -5.51
CA ASN A 165 2.96 20.95 -4.71
C ASN A 165 2.54 21.06 -3.23
N PRO A 166 2.76 20.02 -2.40
CA PRO A 166 2.38 20.09 -0.99
C PRO A 166 3.27 21.11 -0.27
N SER A 167 2.65 21.88 0.60
CA SER A 167 3.27 22.89 1.44
C SER A 167 2.93 22.64 2.90
N LYS A 168 3.54 23.42 3.82
CA LYS A 168 3.21 23.33 5.25
C LYS A 168 1.72 23.55 5.54
N ASN A 169 1.03 24.34 4.71
CA ASN A 169 -0.40 24.62 4.84
C ASN A 169 -1.30 23.45 4.39
N ASP A 170 -0.71 22.37 3.89
CA ASP A 170 -1.44 21.18 3.42
C ASP A 170 -1.30 20.00 4.39
N ILE A 171 -0.43 20.07 5.40
CA ILE A 171 -0.05 18.92 6.26
C ILE A 171 -1.27 18.33 6.97
N GLU A 172 -2.12 19.16 7.58
CA GLU A 172 -3.33 18.68 8.25
C GLU A 172 -4.26 17.94 7.30
N LEU A 173 -4.35 18.41 6.06
CA LEU A 173 -5.20 17.82 5.03
C LEU A 173 -4.60 16.52 4.47
N LEU A 174 -3.27 16.45 4.42
CA LEU A 174 -2.48 15.32 3.91
C LEU A 174 -2.01 14.36 5.00
N HIS A 175 -2.51 14.48 6.24
CA HIS A 175 -1.94 13.78 7.40
C HIS A 175 -1.83 12.25 7.21
N TYR A 176 -2.79 11.63 6.52
CA TYR A 176 -2.78 10.21 6.21
C TYR A 176 -2.00 9.83 4.93
N ASP A 177 -1.68 10.80 4.06
CA ASP A 177 -0.87 10.62 2.85
C ASP A 177 0.62 10.87 3.08
N ILE A 178 0.93 11.78 4.01
CA ILE A 178 2.28 12.17 4.41
C ILE A 178 2.34 11.98 5.92
N LEU A 179 2.79 10.80 6.35
CA LEU A 179 3.10 10.52 7.75
C LEU A 179 4.17 11.53 8.18
N SER A 180 3.76 12.50 8.97
CA SER A 180 4.56 13.64 9.45
C SER A 180 4.70 13.59 10.95
#